data_AF-A0A7K0LE12-F1
#
_entry.id   AF-A0A7K0LE12-F1
#
_cell.length_a   1.000
_cell.length_b   1.000
_cell.length_c   1.000
_cell.angle_alpha   90.00
_cell.angle_beta   90.00
_cell.angle_gamma   90.00
#
_symmetry.space_group_name_H-M   'P 1'
#
loop_
_entity.id
_entity.type
_entity.pdbx_description
1 polymer ?
#
loop_
_entity_poly.entity_id
_entity_poly.type
_entity_poly.pdbx_seq_one_letter_code
_entity_poly.pdbx_strand_id
1 'polypeptide(L)'
;MNTDGSPTPALKKFTYQAGDIGPAGGYIFFVDSNDRFPAFTYLEAAPAGWSQNIATSADEIAGTASSDPLVHWCSNVNTLLDDSSWSAAAVGTGKQHTAKAAQTCTSGAITMADNFSNVVKGKTYSDWFLPSLGEIMLMYTSMRQLGIGGAAPVTYWSSSEIDAEGALVQGFRTGGQGYDLKAILRSVRPIRMFD
;
A
#
# COMPACT_ATOMS: atom_id res chain seq x y z
N MET A 1 -40.01 1.57 -0.55
CA MET A 1 -40.63 2.73 0.10
C MET A 1 -40.46 2.52 1.59
N ASN A 2 -39.81 3.45 2.28
CA ASN A 2 -39.86 3.51 3.73
C ASN A 2 -41.28 3.92 4.15
N THR A 3 -41.65 3.68 5.41
CA THR A 3 -43.01 3.96 5.94
C THR A 3 -43.42 5.44 5.89
N ASP A 4 -42.53 6.33 5.47
CA ASP A 4 -42.72 7.78 5.35
C ASP A 4 -42.82 8.29 3.89
N GLY A 5 -42.82 7.40 2.90
CA GLY A 5 -42.89 7.80 1.49
C GLY A 5 -41.60 8.41 0.93
N SER A 6 -40.50 8.42 1.70
CA SER A 6 -39.19 8.78 1.17
C SER A 6 -38.71 7.71 0.16
N PRO A 7 -38.01 8.11 -0.93
CA PRO A 7 -37.34 7.15 -1.78
C PRO A 7 -36.41 6.31 -0.89
N THR A 8 -36.56 4.99 -0.96
CA THR A 8 -35.55 4.09 -0.38
C THR A 8 -34.21 4.52 -0.97
N PRO A 9 -33.18 4.86 -0.17
CA PRO A 9 -31.89 5.23 -0.71
C PRO A 9 -31.44 4.16 -1.69
N ALA A 10 -31.11 4.57 -2.92
CA ALA A 10 -30.56 3.63 -3.88
C ALA A 10 -29.31 3.01 -3.25
N LEU A 11 -29.25 1.67 -3.19
CA LEU A 11 -28.06 0.98 -2.72
C LEU A 11 -26.87 1.44 -3.58
N LYS A 12 -25.85 2.04 -2.95
CA LYS A 12 -24.58 2.37 -3.62
C LYS A 12 -24.04 1.05 -4.19
N LYS A 13 -24.03 0.93 -5.52
CA LYS A 13 -23.56 -0.28 -6.20
C LYS A 13 -22.06 -0.16 -6.39
N PHE A 14 -21.30 -1.03 -5.72
CA PHE A 14 -19.86 -1.11 -5.89
C PHE A 14 -19.53 -1.98 -7.11
N THR A 15 -18.56 -1.53 -7.90
CA THR A 15 -18.05 -2.23 -9.09
C THR A 15 -17.21 -3.43 -8.69
N TYR A 16 -16.48 -3.32 -7.58
CA TYR A 16 -15.61 -4.36 -7.05
C TYR A 16 -15.95 -4.68 -5.59
N GLN A 17 -15.60 -5.87 -5.17
CA GLN A 17 -15.59 -6.34 -3.79
C GLN A 17 -14.16 -6.68 -3.37
N ALA A 18 -13.91 -6.75 -2.06
CA ALA A 18 -12.63 -7.24 -1.57
C ALA A 18 -12.41 -8.69 -2.06
N GLY A 19 -11.26 -8.92 -2.69
CA GLY A 19 -10.90 -10.18 -3.33
C GLY A 19 -11.03 -10.21 -4.84
N ASP A 20 -11.71 -9.23 -5.45
CA ASP A 20 -11.73 -9.09 -6.90
C ASP A 20 -10.36 -8.68 -7.44
N ILE A 21 -10.11 -9.05 -8.70
CA ILE A 21 -9.00 -8.46 -9.47
C ILE A 21 -9.42 -7.07 -9.93
N GLY A 22 -8.71 -6.08 -9.44
CA GLY A 22 -8.88 -4.69 -9.78
C GLY A 22 -8.43 -4.37 -11.21
N PRO A 23 -8.68 -3.12 -11.64
CA PRO A 23 -8.41 -2.70 -13.01
C PRO A 23 -6.92 -2.72 -13.36
N ALA A 24 -6.02 -2.59 -12.37
CA ALA A 24 -4.57 -2.63 -12.57
C ALA A 24 -3.99 -4.04 -12.38
N GLY A 25 -4.84 -5.07 -12.31
CA GLY A 25 -4.45 -6.48 -12.22
C GLY A 25 -4.08 -6.94 -10.81
N GLY A 26 -4.18 -6.05 -9.83
CA GLY A 26 -3.96 -6.33 -8.42
C GLY A 26 -5.22 -6.85 -7.74
N TYR A 27 -5.12 -7.22 -6.46
CA TYR A 27 -6.30 -7.56 -5.66
C TYR A 27 -6.87 -6.31 -4.99
N ILE A 28 -8.19 -6.13 -5.11
CA ILE A 28 -8.92 -5.19 -4.26
C ILE A 28 -8.92 -5.74 -2.84
N PHE A 29 -8.37 -4.97 -1.89
CA PHE A 29 -8.32 -5.39 -0.48
C PHE A 29 -9.18 -4.50 0.42
N PHE A 30 -9.66 -3.37 -0.08
CA PHE A 30 -10.56 -2.49 0.67
C PHE A 30 -11.58 -1.84 -0.26
N VAL A 31 -12.82 -1.76 0.22
CA VAL A 31 -13.93 -1.03 -0.39
C VAL A 31 -14.53 -0.13 0.68
N ASP A 32 -14.56 1.18 0.46
CA ASP A 32 -15.19 2.13 1.37
C ASP A 32 -16.71 2.09 1.25
N SER A 33 -17.30 1.01 1.77
CA SER A 33 -18.74 0.76 1.67
C SER A 33 -19.58 1.78 2.43
N ASN A 34 -18.96 2.50 3.37
CA ASN A 34 -19.61 3.42 4.30
C ASN A 34 -19.29 4.90 4.00
N ASP A 35 -18.63 5.19 2.88
CA ASP A 35 -18.33 6.56 2.42
C ASP A 35 -17.56 7.39 3.48
N ARG A 36 -16.63 6.74 4.18
CA ARG A 36 -15.80 7.36 5.22
C ARG A 36 -14.62 8.14 4.64
N PHE A 37 -14.21 7.82 3.42
CA PHE A 37 -13.07 8.40 2.72
C PHE A 37 -13.55 9.13 1.46
N PRO A 38 -13.65 10.47 1.49
CA PRO A 38 -14.20 11.22 0.36
C PRO A 38 -13.30 11.22 -0.88
N ALA A 39 -12.05 10.73 -0.76
CA ALA A 39 -11.04 10.78 -1.81
C ALA A 39 -10.90 9.48 -2.62
N PHE A 40 -11.47 8.37 -2.16
CA PHE A 40 -11.40 7.09 -2.87
C PHE A 40 -12.45 6.10 -2.38
N THR A 41 -12.82 5.17 -3.26
CA THR A 41 -13.74 4.07 -2.95
C THR A 41 -12.99 2.75 -2.77
N TYR A 42 -11.90 2.52 -3.52
CA TYR A 42 -11.20 1.25 -3.57
C TYR A 42 -9.72 1.41 -3.25
N LEU A 43 -9.14 0.41 -2.56
CA LEU A 43 -7.70 0.19 -2.52
C LEU A 43 -7.35 -1.14 -3.19
N GLU A 44 -6.36 -1.09 -4.07
CA GLU A 44 -5.83 -2.21 -4.84
C GLU A 44 -4.35 -2.41 -4.51
N ALA A 45 -3.95 -3.62 -4.17
CA ALA A 45 -2.55 -3.97 -3.94
C ALA A 45 -1.88 -4.36 -5.26
N ALA A 46 -0.62 -3.97 -5.45
CA ALA A 46 0.15 -4.33 -6.64
C ALA A 46 0.13 -5.86 -6.88
N PRO A 47 0.04 -6.30 -8.15
CA PRO A 47 -0.05 -7.71 -8.48
C PRO A 47 1.18 -8.51 -8.01
N ALA A 48 1.03 -9.82 -7.83
CA ALA A 48 2.18 -10.70 -7.62
C ALA A 48 3.18 -10.55 -8.77
N GLY A 49 4.47 -10.45 -8.44
CA GLY A 49 5.52 -10.21 -9.43
C GLY A 49 5.65 -8.77 -9.93
N TRP A 50 4.98 -7.79 -9.30
CA TRP A 50 5.02 -6.38 -9.70
C TRP A 50 6.44 -5.83 -9.90
N SER A 51 7.41 -6.33 -9.13
CA SER A 51 8.80 -5.86 -9.13
C SER A 51 9.80 -6.78 -9.85
N GLN A 52 9.34 -7.85 -10.52
CA GLN A 52 10.24 -8.88 -11.09
C GLN A 52 11.28 -8.34 -12.08
N ASN A 53 11.02 -7.19 -12.70
CA ASN A 53 11.88 -6.53 -13.69
C ASN A 53 12.35 -5.14 -13.22
N ILE A 54 12.24 -4.86 -11.92
CA ILE A 54 12.68 -3.60 -11.32
C ILE A 54 14.01 -3.87 -10.62
N ALA A 55 15.05 -3.13 -11.02
CA ALA A 55 16.34 -3.22 -10.38
C ALA A 55 16.30 -2.59 -8.98
N THR A 56 17.04 -3.18 -8.04
CA THR A 56 17.25 -2.66 -6.68
C THR A 56 18.69 -2.21 -6.49
N SER A 57 18.98 -1.54 -5.37
CA SER A 57 20.36 -1.23 -4.98
C SER A 57 21.17 -2.51 -4.73
N ALA A 58 22.50 -2.41 -4.74
CA ALA A 58 23.40 -3.57 -4.66
C ALA A 58 23.29 -4.36 -3.34
N ASP A 59 22.85 -3.71 -2.27
CA ASP A 59 22.66 -4.25 -0.93
C ASP A 59 21.20 -4.64 -0.63
N GLU A 60 20.34 -4.60 -1.65
CA GLU A 60 18.92 -4.96 -1.57
C GLU A 60 18.63 -6.28 -2.31
N ILE A 61 17.45 -6.84 -2.08
CA ILE A 61 17.02 -8.11 -2.71
C ILE A 61 15.87 -7.82 -3.67
N ALA A 62 16.13 -8.01 -4.96
CA ALA A 62 15.11 -7.85 -6.01
C ALA A 62 13.94 -8.84 -5.85
N GLY A 63 12.77 -8.41 -6.30
CA GLY A 63 11.58 -9.25 -6.32
C GLY A 63 11.64 -10.31 -7.42
N THR A 64 10.76 -11.29 -7.33
CA THR A 64 10.56 -12.34 -8.35
C THR A 64 9.09 -12.41 -8.73
N ALA A 65 8.74 -13.26 -9.70
CA ALA A 65 7.34 -13.55 -10.02
C ALA A 65 6.51 -14.03 -8.80
N SER A 66 7.17 -14.55 -7.76
CA SER A 66 6.53 -15.13 -6.56
C SER A 66 6.89 -14.43 -5.25
N SER A 67 7.74 -13.41 -5.25
CA SER A 67 8.18 -12.74 -4.02
C SER A 67 8.32 -11.24 -4.24
N ASP A 68 7.86 -10.47 -3.25
CA ASP A 68 8.13 -9.05 -3.18
C ASP A 68 9.63 -8.78 -2.89
N PRO A 69 10.15 -7.59 -3.23
CA PRO A 69 11.55 -7.24 -2.99
C PRO A 69 11.75 -6.92 -1.51
N LEU A 70 12.98 -7.11 -1.01
CA LEU A 70 13.39 -6.63 0.31
C LEU A 70 14.36 -5.46 0.14
N VAL A 71 13.95 -4.30 0.62
CA VAL A 71 14.65 -3.03 0.39
C VAL A 71 14.69 -2.17 1.65
N HIS A 72 15.58 -1.18 1.65
CA HIS A 72 15.55 -0.12 2.64
C HIS A 72 14.27 0.69 2.52
N TRP A 73 13.90 1.42 3.57
CA TRP A 73 12.71 2.28 3.50
C TRP A 73 12.91 3.43 2.49
N CYS A 74 14.09 4.06 2.55
CA CYS A 74 14.50 5.19 1.73
C CYS A 74 16.03 5.25 1.70
N SER A 75 16.63 5.83 0.66
CA SER A 75 18.07 6.15 0.64
C SER A 75 18.51 7.12 1.75
N ASN A 76 17.60 7.99 2.21
CA ASN A 76 17.80 8.83 3.39
C ASN A 76 17.24 8.13 4.63
N VAL A 77 18.15 7.72 5.52
CA VAL A 77 17.82 6.93 6.71
C VAL A 77 17.99 7.70 8.02
N ASN A 78 18.28 9.00 7.98
CA ASN A 78 18.62 9.80 9.17
C ASN A 78 17.86 11.14 9.24
N THR A 79 16.80 11.30 8.45
CA THR A 79 15.96 12.50 8.44
C THR A 79 14.50 12.09 8.51
N LEU A 80 13.72 12.80 9.31
CA LEU A 80 12.27 12.70 9.30
C LEU A 80 11.75 13.44 8.05
N LEU A 81 11.20 12.72 7.08
CA LEU A 81 10.83 13.27 5.78
C LEU A 81 9.38 13.78 5.73
N ASP A 82 8.52 13.24 6.60
CA ASP A 82 7.13 13.66 6.76
C ASP A 82 6.69 13.70 8.24
N ASP A 83 5.38 13.74 8.49
CA ASP A 83 4.79 13.73 9.82
C ASP A 83 4.89 12.32 10.47
N SER A 84 5.38 12.29 11.70
CA SER A 84 5.45 11.09 12.57
C SER A 84 4.30 11.01 13.59
N SER A 85 3.31 11.89 13.47
CA SER A 85 2.11 11.84 14.31
C SER A 85 1.30 10.57 14.05
N TRP A 86 0.54 10.15 15.07
CA TRP A 86 -0.36 9.01 14.94
C TRP A 86 -1.39 9.19 13.80
N SER A 87 -1.88 10.41 13.58
CA SER A 87 -2.79 10.72 12.47
C SER A 87 -2.15 10.54 11.10
N ALA A 88 -0.83 10.69 11.01
CA ALA A 88 -0.08 10.47 9.78
C ALA A 88 -0.11 8.98 9.36
N ALA A 89 -0.32 8.06 10.30
CA ALA A 89 -0.47 6.64 10.03
C ALA A 89 -1.87 6.21 9.54
N ALA A 90 -2.84 7.13 9.45
CA ALA A 90 -4.23 6.82 9.14
C ALA A 90 -4.45 6.30 7.70
N VAL A 91 -5.61 5.70 7.47
CA VAL A 91 -6.02 5.29 6.13
C VAL A 91 -6.23 6.53 5.25
N GLY A 92 -5.73 6.53 4.01
CA GLY A 92 -5.80 7.63 3.06
C GLY A 92 -4.57 8.53 3.02
N THR A 93 -3.60 8.37 3.93
CA THR A 93 -2.40 9.23 3.98
C THR A 93 -1.23 8.71 3.16
N GLY A 94 -1.21 7.42 2.78
CA GLY A 94 -0.02 6.79 2.22
C GLY A 94 0.46 7.41 0.92
N LYS A 95 -0.47 7.89 0.08
CA LYS A 95 -0.16 8.55 -1.18
C LYS A 95 0.58 9.88 -0.98
N GLN A 96 0.10 10.72 -0.05
CA GLN A 96 0.73 11.99 0.27
C GLN A 96 2.13 11.77 0.84
N HIS A 97 2.27 10.82 1.76
CA HIS A 97 3.55 10.54 2.41
C HIS A 97 4.58 9.99 1.45
N THR A 98 4.18 9.04 0.59
CA THR A 98 5.06 8.49 -0.43
C THR A 98 5.56 9.60 -1.36
N ALA A 99 4.66 10.44 -1.88
CA ALA A 99 5.03 11.53 -2.78
C ALA A 99 5.94 12.58 -2.12
N LYS A 100 5.76 12.84 -0.81
CA LYS A 100 6.61 13.78 -0.07
C LYS A 100 8.00 13.20 0.17
N ALA A 101 8.09 11.97 0.67
CA ALA A 101 9.36 11.30 0.90
C ALA A 101 10.14 11.05 -0.41
N ALA A 102 9.45 10.76 -1.52
CA ALA A 102 10.05 10.56 -2.84
C ALA A 102 10.81 11.79 -3.38
N GLN A 103 10.55 12.99 -2.86
CA GLN A 103 11.34 14.19 -3.18
C GLN A 103 12.78 14.13 -2.65
N THR A 104 13.03 13.27 -1.66
CA THR A 104 14.34 13.07 -1.02
C THR A 104 14.90 11.68 -1.29
N CYS A 105 14.06 10.65 -1.34
CA CYS A 105 14.48 9.28 -1.58
C CYS A 105 14.88 9.04 -3.04
N THR A 106 16.09 8.55 -3.26
CA THR A 106 16.60 8.17 -4.58
C THR A 106 16.55 6.65 -4.82
N SER A 107 16.37 5.87 -3.76
CA SER A 107 16.15 4.41 -3.79
C SER A 107 15.37 3.96 -2.54
N GLY A 108 15.07 2.67 -2.47
CA GLY A 108 14.30 2.06 -1.39
C GLY A 108 12.81 1.96 -1.68
N ALA A 109 12.04 1.58 -0.65
CA ALA A 109 10.61 1.30 -0.70
C ALA A 109 9.78 2.47 -1.25
N ILE A 110 10.06 3.68 -0.77
CA ILE A 110 9.36 4.90 -1.20
C ILE A 110 9.53 5.10 -2.71
N THR A 111 10.77 5.15 -3.20
CA THR A 111 11.07 5.41 -4.62
C THR A 111 10.55 4.30 -5.52
N MET A 112 10.66 3.03 -5.10
CA MET A 112 10.13 1.91 -5.90
C MET A 112 8.61 1.96 -6.03
N ALA A 113 7.90 2.30 -4.95
CA ALA A 113 6.44 2.39 -5.00
C ALA A 113 5.97 3.58 -5.82
N ASP A 114 6.60 4.74 -5.65
CA ASP A 114 6.28 6.00 -6.37
C ASP A 114 6.53 5.88 -7.88
N ASN A 115 7.62 5.22 -8.27
CA ASN A 115 7.99 5.03 -9.69
C ASN A 115 7.31 3.81 -10.33
N PHE A 116 6.62 2.97 -9.56
CA PHE A 116 6.04 1.77 -10.11
C PHE A 116 4.95 2.14 -11.13
N SER A 117 5.00 1.48 -12.29
CA SER A 117 3.93 1.53 -13.27
C SER A 117 3.76 0.19 -13.96
N ASN A 118 2.52 -0.11 -14.35
CA ASN A 118 2.21 -1.31 -15.11
C ASN A 118 1.14 -1.04 -16.17
N VAL A 119 1.10 -1.90 -17.19
CA VAL A 119 0.13 -1.81 -18.27
C VAL A 119 -0.78 -3.03 -18.23
N VAL A 120 -2.09 -2.80 -18.12
CA VAL A 120 -3.11 -3.85 -18.14
C VAL A 120 -4.13 -3.51 -19.21
N LYS A 121 -4.35 -4.44 -20.16
CA LYS A 121 -5.28 -4.27 -21.29
C LYS A 121 -5.05 -2.96 -22.08
N GLY A 122 -3.80 -2.58 -22.27
CA GLY A 122 -3.41 -1.36 -23.00
C GLY A 122 -3.56 -0.06 -22.22
N LYS A 123 -3.97 -0.09 -20.95
CA LYS A 123 -4.01 1.08 -20.06
C LYS A 123 -2.83 1.06 -19.09
N THR A 124 -2.16 2.21 -18.97
CA THR A 124 -1.09 2.42 -17.98
C THR A 124 -1.66 2.86 -16.64
N TYR A 125 -1.12 2.28 -15.57
CA TYR A 125 -1.38 2.63 -14.18
C TYR A 125 -0.04 3.03 -13.55
N SER A 126 0.05 4.26 -13.05
CA SER A 126 1.27 4.87 -12.50
C SER A 126 0.96 5.70 -11.26
N ASP A 127 -0.14 5.36 -10.58
CA ASP A 127 -0.69 6.02 -9.40
C ASP A 127 -0.47 5.16 -8.13
N TRP A 128 0.61 4.38 -8.14
CA TRP A 128 1.02 3.50 -7.07
C TRP A 128 1.77 4.28 -5.99
N PHE A 129 1.67 3.84 -4.74
CA PHE A 129 2.34 4.44 -3.60
C PHE A 129 2.57 3.41 -2.49
N LEU A 130 3.47 3.71 -1.55
CA LEU A 130 3.71 2.87 -0.39
C LEU A 130 2.57 3.11 0.64
N PRO A 131 1.83 2.06 1.06
CA PRO A 131 0.69 2.23 1.94
C PRO A 131 1.09 2.83 3.29
N SER A 132 0.23 3.65 3.90
CA SER A 132 0.36 4.02 5.31
C SER A 132 0.19 2.79 6.22
N LEU A 133 0.56 2.91 7.50
CA LEU A 133 0.37 1.81 8.45
C LEU A 133 -1.11 1.37 8.55
N GLY A 134 -2.05 2.30 8.47
CA GLY A 134 -3.49 2.02 8.46
C GLY A 134 -3.92 1.26 7.19
N GLU A 135 -3.42 1.67 6.02
CA GLU A 135 -3.75 1.02 4.74
C GLU A 135 -3.15 -0.39 4.64
N ILE A 136 -1.92 -0.58 5.11
CA ILE A 136 -1.28 -1.89 5.08
C ILE A 136 -1.89 -2.86 6.11
N MET A 137 -2.42 -2.34 7.22
CA MET A 137 -3.23 -3.14 8.16
C MET A 137 -4.51 -3.63 7.49
N LEU A 138 -5.22 -2.78 6.72
CA LEU A 138 -6.38 -3.21 5.92
C LEU A 138 -5.98 -4.31 4.93
N MET A 139 -4.86 -4.13 4.23
CA MET A 139 -4.32 -5.14 3.31
C MET A 139 -4.06 -6.47 4.03
N TYR A 140 -3.38 -6.46 5.17
CA TYR A 140 -3.17 -7.65 5.99
C TYR A 140 -4.48 -8.33 6.39
N THR A 141 -5.45 -7.58 6.93
CA THR A 141 -6.71 -8.14 7.40
C THR A 141 -7.50 -8.81 6.28
N SER A 142 -7.63 -8.15 5.14
CA SER A 142 -8.42 -8.66 4.02
C SER A 142 -7.74 -9.83 3.33
N MET A 143 -6.44 -9.72 3.06
CA MET A 143 -5.70 -10.81 2.39
C MET A 143 -5.61 -12.06 3.26
N ARG A 144 -5.47 -11.92 4.58
CA ARG A 144 -5.50 -13.05 5.53
C ARG A 144 -6.87 -13.72 5.56
N GLN A 145 -7.95 -12.95 5.61
CA GLN A 145 -9.32 -13.50 5.64
C GLN A 145 -9.66 -14.24 4.35
N LEU A 146 -9.21 -13.72 3.21
CA LEU A 146 -9.55 -14.25 1.90
C LEU A 146 -8.54 -15.30 1.40
N GLY A 147 -7.34 -15.39 1.99
CA GLY A 147 -6.29 -16.31 1.56
C GLY A 147 -5.72 -15.98 0.18
N ILE A 148 -5.68 -14.70 -0.19
CA ILE A 148 -5.39 -14.24 -1.55
C ILE A 148 -4.15 -13.34 -1.64
N GLY A 149 -3.72 -13.11 -2.88
CA GLY A 149 -2.81 -12.04 -3.28
C GLY A 149 -1.35 -12.22 -2.93
N GLY A 150 -0.94 -13.40 -2.46
CA GLY A 150 0.48 -13.79 -2.48
C GLY A 150 1.40 -12.87 -1.68
N ALA A 151 0.88 -12.22 -0.63
CA ALA A 151 1.73 -11.53 0.34
C ALA A 151 2.42 -12.59 1.18
N ALA A 152 3.75 -12.54 1.26
CA ALA A 152 4.51 -13.48 2.06
C ALA A 152 4.26 -13.22 3.56
N PRO A 153 4.32 -14.24 4.45
CA PRO A 153 4.19 -14.06 5.90
C PRO A 153 5.47 -13.46 6.50
N VAL A 154 5.82 -12.26 6.06
CA VAL A 154 7.01 -11.47 6.41
C VAL A 154 6.59 -10.08 6.87
N THR A 155 7.57 -9.24 7.21
CA THR A 155 7.34 -7.86 7.63
C THR A 155 7.43 -6.93 6.43
N TYR A 156 6.43 -6.04 6.28
CA TYR A 156 6.35 -5.07 5.20
C TYR A 156 6.52 -3.64 5.71
N TRP A 157 7.19 -2.83 4.90
CA TRP A 157 7.26 -1.39 5.10
C TRP A 157 5.89 -0.72 4.87
N SER A 158 5.59 0.28 5.70
CA SER A 158 4.61 1.31 5.40
C SER A 158 5.30 2.64 5.08
N SER A 159 4.58 3.63 4.54
CA SER A 159 5.06 5.00 4.34
C SER A 159 5.01 5.87 5.60
N SER A 160 4.59 5.32 6.74
CA SER A 160 4.50 6.03 8.01
C SER A 160 5.84 6.00 8.74
N GLU A 161 6.40 7.17 9.06
CA GLU A 161 7.60 7.30 9.87
C GLU A 161 7.27 7.29 11.37
N ILE A 162 8.23 6.89 12.21
CA ILE A 162 8.13 7.08 13.67
C ILE A 162 9.09 8.17 14.16
N ASP A 163 10.23 8.32 13.51
CA ASP A 163 11.22 9.37 13.77
C ASP A 163 12.19 9.50 12.58
N ALA A 164 13.32 10.18 12.78
CA ALA A 164 14.31 10.39 11.74
C ALA A 164 14.98 9.11 11.23
N GLU A 165 15.06 8.07 12.05
CA GLU A 165 15.78 6.83 11.75
C GLU A 165 14.85 5.64 11.52
N GLY A 166 13.61 5.70 12.00
CA GLY A 166 12.66 4.60 12.00
C GLY A 166 11.43 4.83 11.13
N ALA A 167 10.89 3.73 10.60
CA ALA A 167 9.58 3.70 9.93
C ALA A 167 8.72 2.55 10.46
N LEU A 168 7.39 2.69 10.35
CA LEU A 168 6.42 1.73 10.84
C LEU A 168 6.27 0.55 9.88
N VAL A 169 6.06 -0.63 10.46
CA VAL A 169 5.95 -1.89 9.74
C VAL A 169 4.72 -2.70 10.13
N GLN A 170 4.28 -3.55 9.20
CA GLN A 170 3.23 -4.54 9.43
C GLN A 170 3.78 -5.95 9.20
N GLY A 171 3.72 -6.80 10.22
CA GLY A 171 4.01 -8.22 10.11
C GLY A 171 2.82 -9.00 9.57
N PHE A 172 2.98 -9.69 8.44
CA PHE A 172 1.91 -10.47 7.79
C PHE A 172 1.80 -11.91 8.31
N ARG A 173 2.77 -12.37 9.11
CA ARG A 173 2.71 -13.68 9.78
C ARG A 173 1.73 -13.70 10.95
N THR A 174 1.74 -12.65 11.76
CA THR A 174 1.02 -12.60 13.05
C THR A 174 0.08 -11.41 13.16
N GLY A 175 0.23 -10.39 12.31
CA GLY A 175 -0.50 -9.13 12.39
C GLY A 175 0.13 -8.09 13.30
N GLY A 176 1.30 -8.39 13.89
CA GLY A 176 2.01 -7.44 14.75
C GLY A 176 2.43 -6.19 13.98
N GLN A 177 2.13 -5.03 14.56
CA GLN A 177 2.69 -3.75 14.14
C GLN A 177 3.90 -3.40 14.98
N GLY A 178 4.80 -2.61 14.40
CA GLY A 178 5.98 -2.11 15.09
C GLY A 178 6.68 -1.08 14.24
N TYR A 179 7.97 -0.92 14.49
CA TYR A 179 8.84 -0.09 13.68
C TYR A 179 10.18 -0.79 13.50
N ASP A 180 10.92 -0.38 12.48
CA ASP A 180 12.28 -0.81 12.22
C ASP A 180 13.11 0.39 11.75
N LEU A 181 14.43 0.28 11.84
CA LEU A 181 15.34 1.28 11.28
C LEU A 181 15.20 1.30 9.74
N LYS A 182 15.18 2.48 9.14
CA LYS A 182 15.02 2.69 7.69
C LYS A 182 16.09 2.00 6.85
N ALA A 183 17.26 1.72 7.45
CA ALA A 183 18.39 1.01 6.85
C ALA A 183 18.27 -0.53 6.92
N ILE A 184 17.12 -1.07 7.35
CA ILE A 184 16.89 -2.51 7.40
C ILE A 184 16.05 -2.94 6.20
N LEU A 185 16.37 -4.10 5.63
CA LEU A 185 15.59 -4.66 4.54
C LEU A 185 14.23 -5.17 5.04
N ARG A 186 13.14 -4.66 4.46
CA ARG A 186 11.78 -5.19 4.63
C ARG A 186 11.08 -5.29 3.28
N SER A 187 10.02 -6.10 3.28
CA SER A 187 9.24 -6.36 2.09
C SER A 187 8.43 -5.12 1.68
N VAL A 188 8.21 -4.96 0.38
CA VAL A 188 7.45 -3.83 -0.16
C VAL A 188 6.36 -4.30 -1.09
N ARG A 189 5.16 -3.73 -0.91
CA ARG A 189 4.06 -3.90 -1.86
C ARG A 189 3.32 -2.58 -2.01
N PRO A 190 3.43 -1.92 -3.17
CA PRO A 190 2.69 -0.71 -3.46
C PRO A 190 1.18 -0.99 -3.47
N ILE A 191 0.41 0.05 -3.19
CA ILE A 191 -1.03 0.06 -3.37
C ILE A 191 -1.41 1.26 -4.25
N ARG A 192 -2.62 1.24 -4.79
CA ARG A 192 -3.24 2.39 -5.46
C ARG A 192 -4.65 2.60 -4.93
N MET A 193 -5.15 3.82 -5.07
CA MET A 193 -6.49 4.22 -4.64
C MET A 193 -7.27 4.80 -5.82
N PHE A 194 -8.58 4.51 -5.92
CA PHE A 194 -9.42 4.99 -7.03
C PHE A 194 -10.92 4.89 -6.71
N ASP A 195 -11.75 5.41 -7.61
CA ASP A 195 -13.22 5.37 -7.58
C ASP A 195 -13.83 4.55 -8.74
#